data_AF-A0A6H5GHC5-F1
#
_entry.id   AF-A0A6H5GHC5-F1
#
_cell.length_a   1.000
_cell.length_b   1.000
_cell.length_c   1.000
_cell.angle_alpha   90.00
_cell.angle_beta   90.00
_cell.angle_gamma   90.00
#
_symmetry.space_group_name_H-M   'P 1'
#
loop_
_entity.id
_entity.type
_entity.pdbx_description
1 polymer ?
#
loop_
_entity_poly.entity_id
_entity_poly.type
_entity_poly.pdbx_seq_one_letter_code
_entity_poly.pdbx_strand_id
1 'polypeptide(L)'
;MKKRKINMYSTFTELKASIVERFNRTIKNWMWTEFSFQGNRKWVNLIPTLLHRYNNRVHRSTGMKPEEVKKENEAVILRRLSANLAKHPERTPRFAINDRVRISRIRDPLMSKGYLPAWTNEQFIVVRIRKDDNVPTYNLQDVY
;
A
#
# COMPACT_ATOMS: atom_id res chain seq x y z
N MET A 1 -9.50 -9.10 -19.86
CA MET A 1 -8.24 -9.62 -19.27
C MET A 1 -7.94 -11.08 -19.64
N LYS A 2 -8.91 -12.01 -19.61
CA LYS A 2 -8.69 -13.43 -19.98
C LYS A 2 -8.03 -13.65 -21.35
N LYS A 3 -8.36 -12.81 -22.35
CA LYS A 3 -7.76 -12.85 -23.70
C LYS A 3 -6.25 -12.58 -23.73
N ARG A 4 -5.68 -11.90 -22.73
CA ARG A 4 -4.24 -11.60 -22.61
C ARG A 4 -3.55 -12.38 -21.48
N LYS A 5 -4.22 -13.38 -20.88
CA LYS A 5 -3.70 -14.14 -19.71
C LYS A 5 -3.25 -13.25 -18.54
N ILE A 6 -3.94 -12.13 -18.31
CA ILE A 6 -3.66 -11.24 -17.17
C ILE A 6 -4.59 -11.62 -16.02
N ASN A 7 -4.01 -11.95 -14.87
CA ASN A 7 -4.74 -12.22 -13.63
C ASN A 7 -5.08 -10.90 -12.95
N MET A 8 -6.37 -10.62 -12.77
CA MET A 8 -6.83 -9.45 -12.05
C MET A 8 -6.84 -9.74 -10.55
N TYR A 9 -6.08 -8.96 -9.79
CA TYR A 9 -6.07 -9.02 -8.34
C TYR A 9 -6.70 -7.74 -7.78
N SER A 10 -7.63 -7.88 -6.83
CA SER A 10 -8.21 -6.75 -6.12
C SER A 10 -8.35 -7.10 -4.64
N THR A 11 -7.86 -6.21 -3.79
CA THR A 11 -8.12 -6.23 -2.35
C THR A 11 -9.19 -5.19 -2.02
N PHE A 12 -9.94 -5.38 -0.95
CA PHE A 12 -10.97 -4.43 -0.50
C PHE A 12 -10.41 -3.22 0.26
N THR A 13 -9.10 -3.17 0.51
CA THR A 13 -8.46 -2.06 1.21
C THR A 13 -8.03 -0.96 0.24
N GLU A 14 -8.18 0.29 0.65
CA GLU A 14 -7.67 1.46 -0.10
C GLU A 14 -6.14 1.47 -0.17
N LEU A 15 -5.48 0.86 0.83
CA LEU A 15 -4.02 0.82 0.95
C LEU A 15 -3.33 -0.16 -0.01
N LYS A 16 -4.09 -0.94 -0.79
CA LYS A 16 -3.54 -1.95 -1.71
C LYS A 16 -2.60 -1.35 -2.77
N ALA A 17 -2.84 -0.09 -3.16
CA ALA A 17 -2.06 0.63 -4.16
C ALA A 17 -0.92 1.48 -3.54
N SER A 18 -0.59 1.27 -2.26
CA SER A 18 0.36 2.12 -1.51
C SER A 18 1.73 2.32 -2.18
N ILE A 19 2.23 1.33 -2.94
CA ILE A 19 3.48 1.45 -3.71
C ILE A 19 3.32 2.48 -4.84
N VAL A 20 2.22 2.41 -5.59
CA VAL A 20 1.89 3.38 -6.66
C VAL A 20 1.61 4.75 -6.06
N GLU A 21 0.92 4.83 -4.92
CA GLU A 21 0.68 6.10 -4.23
C GLU A 21 1.99 6.77 -3.77
N ARG A 22 2.96 5.98 -3.31
CA ARG A 22 4.30 6.48 -2.99
C ARG A 22 4.99 7.03 -4.23
N PHE A 23 4.91 6.34 -5.36
CA PHE A 23 5.44 6.81 -6.64
C PHE A 23 4.79 8.13 -7.05
N ASN A 24 3.45 8.20 -7.04
CA ASN A 24 2.69 9.41 -7.37
C ASN A 24 3.11 10.60 -6.51
N ARG A 25 3.28 10.38 -5.20
CA ARG A 25 3.76 11.42 -4.28
C ARG A 25 5.16 11.93 -4.66
N THR A 26 6.09 11.04 -4.99
CA THR A 26 7.45 11.45 -5.40
C THR A 26 7.43 12.30 -6.67
N ILE A 27 6.71 11.86 -7.71
CA ILE A 27 6.61 12.61 -8.97
C ILE A 27 5.93 13.96 -8.74
N LYS A 28 4.81 14.00 -8.00
CA LYS A 28 4.12 15.25 -7.67
C LYS A 28 5.01 16.22 -6.92
N ASN A 29 5.80 15.76 -5.94
CA ASN A 29 6.70 16.63 -5.19
C ASN A 29 7.73 17.31 -6.09
N TRP A 30 8.37 16.56 -7.00
CA TRP A 30 9.32 17.17 -7.95
C TRP A 30 8.63 18.09 -8.94
N MET A 31 7.44 17.70 -9.42
CA MET A 31 6.63 18.53 -10.32
C MET A 31 6.26 19.87 -9.69
N TRP A 32 5.91 19.90 -8.40
CA TRP A 32 5.64 21.14 -7.66
C TRP A 32 6.87 22.02 -7.52
N THR A 33 8.06 21.44 -7.36
CA THR A 33 9.32 22.21 -7.40
C THR A 33 9.52 22.87 -8.76
N GLU A 34 9.31 22.14 -9.85
CA GLU A 34 9.41 22.68 -11.21
C GLU A 34 8.37 23.76 -11.48
N PHE A 35 7.13 23.60 -10.99
CA PHE A 35 6.10 24.62 -11.13
C PHE A 35 6.48 25.94 -10.46
N SER A 36 7.08 25.88 -9.28
CA SER A 36 7.57 27.06 -8.58
C SER A 36 8.71 27.73 -9.33
N PHE A 37 9.59 26.95 -9.97
CA PHE A 37 10.70 27.48 -10.77
C PHE A 37 10.23 28.12 -12.09
N GLN A 38 9.29 27.50 -12.79
CA GLN A 38 8.83 27.95 -14.11
C GLN A 38 7.74 29.02 -14.06
N GLY A 39 7.12 29.24 -12.89
CA GLY A 39 5.99 30.16 -12.72
C GLY A 39 4.70 29.71 -13.43
N ASN A 40 4.66 28.48 -13.96
CA ASN A 40 3.51 27.93 -14.67
C ASN A 40 3.30 26.45 -14.33
N ARG A 41 2.11 25.93 -14.66
CA ARG A 41 1.70 24.54 -14.34
C ARG A 41 1.73 23.61 -15.55
N LYS A 42 2.56 23.87 -16.56
CA LYS A 42 2.68 23.00 -17.76
C LYS A 42 3.49 21.75 -17.41
N TRP A 43 2.80 20.66 -17.15
CA TRP A 43 3.43 19.42 -16.67
C TRP A 43 3.76 18.41 -17.76
N VAL A 44 3.07 18.44 -18.91
CA VAL A 44 3.21 17.42 -19.97
C VAL A 44 4.67 17.26 -20.41
N ASN A 45 5.38 18.38 -20.59
CA ASN A 45 6.78 18.39 -21.02
C ASN A 45 7.77 18.02 -19.90
N LEU A 46 7.33 18.08 -18.63
CA LEU A 46 8.15 17.74 -17.47
C LEU A 46 8.17 16.24 -17.19
N ILE A 47 7.09 15.52 -17.52
CA ILE A 47 6.94 14.10 -17.21
C ILE A 47 8.12 13.25 -17.71
N PRO A 48 8.59 13.36 -18.97
CA PRO A 48 9.71 12.55 -19.46
C PRO A 48 10.98 12.76 -18.62
N THR A 49 11.31 14.02 -18.30
CA THR A 49 12.47 14.37 -17.49
C THR A 49 12.38 13.84 -16.06
N LEU A 50 11.20 13.97 -15.43
CA LEU A 50 10.96 13.45 -14.08
C LEU A 50 11.00 11.93 -14.02
N LEU A 51 10.47 11.24 -15.03
CA LEU A 51 10.52 9.78 -15.15
C LEU A 51 11.96 9.30 -15.33
N HIS A 52 12.72 9.93 -16.22
CA HIS A 52 14.14 9.63 -16.42
C HIS A 52 14.90 9.76 -15.10
N ARG A 53 14.68 10.86 -14.36
CA ARG A 53 15.26 11.07 -13.02
C ARG A 53 14.85 9.99 -12.02
N TYR A 54 13.58 9.58 -12.02
CA TYR A 54 13.07 8.56 -11.10
C TYR A 54 13.71 7.20 -11.36
N ASN A 55 13.79 6.80 -12.63
CA ASN A 55 14.32 5.51 -13.08
C ASN A 55 15.83 5.39 -12.91
N ASN A 56 16.56 6.51 -12.98
CA ASN A 56 18.02 6.55 -12.81
C ASN A 56 18.50 6.79 -11.37
N ARG A 57 17.59 7.07 -10.44
CA ARG A 57 17.96 7.29 -9.03
C ARG A 57 18.02 5.96 -8.30
N VAL A 58 19.04 5.76 -7.47
CA VAL A 58 19.09 4.64 -6.54
C VAL A 58 18.01 4.82 -5.46
N HIS A 59 17.13 3.84 -5.31
CA HIS A 59 16.09 3.88 -4.28
C HIS A 59 16.57 3.19 -3.00
N ARG A 60 16.26 3.75 -1.84
CA ARG A 60 16.71 3.21 -0.54
C ARG A 60 16.21 1.78 -0.26
N SER A 61 14.98 1.46 -0.67
CA SER A 61 14.35 0.17 -0.37
C SER A 61 14.94 -0.98 -1.17
N THR A 62 15.21 -0.76 -2.46
CA THR A 62 15.82 -1.76 -3.35
C THR A 62 17.35 -1.68 -3.28
N GLY A 63 17.89 -0.50 -3.00
CA GLY A 63 19.31 -0.14 -3.04
C GLY A 63 19.90 -0.26 -4.44
N MET A 64 19.08 -0.08 -5.48
CA MET A 64 19.49 0.00 -6.89
C MET A 64 18.56 0.94 -7.65
N LYS A 65 18.93 1.29 -8.90
CA LYS A 65 18.09 2.08 -9.79
C LYS A 65 16.96 1.22 -10.36
N PRO A 66 15.72 1.73 -10.47
CA PRO A 66 14.63 0.99 -11.13
C PRO A 66 14.96 0.51 -12.54
N GLU A 67 15.69 1.30 -13.33
CA GLU A 67 16.07 0.94 -14.71
C GLU A 67 17.02 -0.27 -14.79
N GLU A 68 17.82 -0.49 -13.75
CA GLU A 68 18.78 -1.60 -13.69
C GLU A 68 18.17 -2.88 -13.10
N VAL A 69 16.89 -2.86 -12.70
CA VAL A 69 16.23 -4.02 -12.09
C VAL A 69 15.99 -5.09 -13.16
N LYS A 70 16.67 -6.23 -13.00
CA LYS A 70 16.53 -7.43 -13.82
C LYS A 70 16.05 -8.60 -12.96
N LYS A 71 15.59 -9.67 -13.62
CA LYS A 71 15.13 -10.89 -12.94
C LYS A 71 16.23 -11.55 -12.12
N GLU A 72 17.49 -11.45 -12.53
CA GLU A 72 18.63 -11.95 -11.75
C GLU A 72 18.73 -11.30 -10.36
N ASN A 73 18.35 -10.02 -10.25
CA ASN A 73 18.47 -9.23 -9.03
C ASN A 73 17.28 -9.43 -8.08
N GLU A 74 16.24 -10.15 -8.51
CA GLU A 74 15.00 -10.34 -7.76
C GLU A 74 15.25 -10.93 -6.37
N ALA A 75 16.05 -11.99 -6.28
CA ALA A 75 16.36 -12.64 -5.00
C ALA A 75 17.05 -11.69 -3.99
N VAL A 76 17.97 -10.84 -4.48
CA VAL A 76 18.69 -9.87 -3.65
C VAL A 76 17.75 -8.77 -3.17
N ILE A 77 16.90 -8.26 -4.04
CA ILE A 77 15.89 -7.25 -3.70
C ILE A 77 14.90 -7.81 -2.69
N LEU A 78 14.37 -9.01 -2.93
CA LEU A 78 13.44 -9.68 -2.02
C LEU A 78 14.06 -9.86 -0.63
N ARG A 79 15.33 -10.29 -0.55
CA ARG A 79 16.04 -10.43 0.73
C ARG A 79 16.18 -9.10 1.48
N ARG A 80 16.42 -7.99 0.77
CA ARG A 80 16.47 -6.65 1.38
C ARG A 80 15.09 -6.19 1.88
N LEU A 81 14.04 -6.45 1.12
CA LEU A 81 12.68 -6.09 1.51
C LEU A 81 12.21 -6.94 2.70
N SER A 82 12.48 -8.25 2.69
CA SER A 82 12.13 -9.17 3.78
C SER A 82 12.92 -8.89 5.05
N ALA A 83 14.19 -8.51 4.96
CA ALA A 83 14.97 -8.09 6.13
C ALA A 83 14.36 -6.87 6.85
N ASN A 84 13.67 -5.98 6.12
CA ASN A 84 12.94 -4.88 6.75
C ASN A 84 11.61 -5.34 7.37
N LEU A 85 10.96 -6.37 6.79
CA LEU A 85 9.75 -6.97 7.36
C LEU A 85 10.05 -7.74 8.66
N ALA A 86 11.17 -8.47 8.71
CA ALA A 86 11.62 -9.22 9.89
C ALA A 86 11.92 -8.34 11.12
N LYS A 87 12.07 -7.03 10.94
CA LYS A 87 12.20 -6.07 12.06
C LYS A 87 10.90 -5.89 12.83
N HIS A 88 9.76 -6.28 12.25
CA HIS A 88 8.48 -6.26 12.93
C HIS A 88 8.22 -7.68 13.45
N PRO A 89 8.00 -7.87 14.76
CA PRO A 89 7.69 -9.18 15.28
C PRO A 89 6.32 -9.66 14.77
N GLU A 90 6.20 -10.96 14.57
CA GLU A 90 4.91 -11.60 14.29
C GLU A 90 3.91 -11.25 15.39
N ARG A 91 2.72 -10.82 14.98
CA ARG A 91 1.65 -10.52 15.92
C ARG A 91 0.81 -11.76 16.16
N THR A 92 0.60 -12.09 17.43
CA THR A 92 -0.35 -13.14 17.79
C THR A 92 -1.78 -12.71 17.47
N PRO A 93 -2.64 -13.62 16.98
CA PRO A 93 -4.06 -13.33 16.82
C PRO A 93 -4.68 -12.95 18.16
N ARG A 94 -5.43 -11.86 18.17
CA ARG A 94 -6.16 -11.38 19.35
C ARG A 94 -7.53 -12.02 19.49
N PHE A 95 -8.17 -12.36 18.37
CA PHE A 95 -9.53 -12.88 18.32
C PHE A 95 -9.51 -14.37 17.95
N ALA A 96 -10.46 -15.13 18.51
CA ALA A 96 -10.68 -16.53 18.23
C ALA A 96 -11.78 -16.73 17.18
N ILE A 97 -11.89 -17.95 16.66
CA ILE A 97 -13.01 -18.35 15.82
C ILE A 97 -14.29 -18.30 16.66
N ASN A 98 -15.38 -17.83 16.08
CA ASN A 98 -16.68 -17.55 16.71
C ASN A 98 -16.76 -16.28 17.56
N ASP A 99 -15.68 -15.49 17.68
CA ASP A 99 -15.76 -14.18 18.33
C ASP A 99 -16.64 -13.22 17.52
N ARG A 100 -17.47 -12.44 18.24
CA ARG A 100 -18.25 -11.34 17.67
C ARG A 100 -17.41 -10.07 17.65
N VAL A 101 -17.21 -9.52 16.46
CA VAL A 101 -16.36 -8.34 16.22
C VAL A 101 -17.10 -7.30 15.38
N ARG A 102 -16.57 -6.06 15.38
CA ARG A 102 -17.02 -4.97 14.52
C ARG A 102 -15.81 -4.41 13.76
N ILE A 103 -16.04 -3.85 12.58
CA ILE A 103 -14.97 -3.29 11.76
C ILE A 103 -14.72 -1.84 12.20
N SER A 104 -13.45 -1.47 12.37
CA SER A 104 -13.08 -0.09 12.66
C SER A 104 -13.32 0.79 11.44
N ARG A 105 -13.93 1.96 11.64
CA ARG A 105 -14.05 2.97 10.59
C ARG A 105 -12.71 3.65 10.35
N ILE A 106 -12.33 3.80 9.09
CA ILE A 106 -11.22 4.67 8.71
C ILE A 106 -11.71 6.10 8.96
N ARG A 107 -11.13 6.77 9.96
CA ARG A 107 -11.46 8.14 10.30
C ARG A 107 -10.66 9.09 9.43
N ASP A 108 -11.35 9.98 8.73
CA ASP A 108 -10.71 11.15 8.13
C ASP A 108 -10.25 12.09 9.27
N PRO A 109 -8.94 12.37 9.42
CA PRO A 109 -8.43 13.25 10.47
C PRO A 109 -9.05 14.65 10.46
N LEU A 110 -9.54 15.13 9.30
CA LEU A 110 -10.06 16.48 9.11
C LEU A 110 -11.58 16.58 9.27
N MET A 111 -12.32 15.49 9.06
CA MET A 111 -13.79 15.51 8.97
C MET A 111 -14.50 14.62 10.01
N SER A 112 -13.76 13.87 10.83
CA SER A 112 -14.37 12.95 11.80
C SER A 112 -14.87 13.69 13.04
N LYS A 113 -16.19 13.68 13.26
CA LYS A 113 -16.80 14.23 14.48
C LYS A 113 -16.57 13.29 15.67
N GLY A 114 -16.10 13.82 16.80
CA GLY A 114 -15.67 13.03 17.96
C GLY A 114 -16.77 12.24 18.68
N TYR A 115 -18.04 12.62 18.51
CA TYR A 115 -19.18 11.92 19.12
C TYR A 115 -19.66 10.71 18.30
N LEU A 116 -19.17 10.51 17.07
CA LEU A 116 -19.54 9.36 16.26
C LEU A 116 -18.72 8.12 16.68
N PRO A 117 -19.33 6.92 16.70
CA PRO A 117 -18.62 5.70 17.07
C PRO A 117 -17.53 5.37 16.05
N ALA A 118 -16.40 4.84 16.54
CA ALA A 118 -15.23 4.50 15.74
C ALA A 118 -15.36 3.17 14.97
N TRP A 119 -16.50 2.49 15.07
CA TRP A 119 -16.76 1.19 14.46
C TRP A 119 -18.08 1.19 13.70
N THR A 120 -18.24 0.20 12.82
CA THR A 120 -19.47 -0.11 12.09
C THR A 120 -20.58 -0.56 13.03
N ASN A 121 -21.85 -0.39 12.62
CA ASN A 121 -22.98 -0.86 13.42
C ASN A 121 -23.15 -2.38 13.28
N GLU A 122 -22.86 -2.87 12.09
CA GLU A 122 -22.83 -4.26 11.65
C GLU A 122 -21.90 -5.08 12.55
N GLN A 123 -22.39 -6.23 13.01
CA GLN A 123 -21.65 -7.20 13.81
C GLN A 123 -21.29 -8.39 12.93
N PHE A 124 -20.07 -8.89 13.09
CA PHE A 124 -19.56 -10.00 12.32
C PHE A 124 -19.04 -11.10 13.24
N ILE A 125 -19.01 -12.33 12.74
CA ILE A 125 -18.37 -13.48 13.40
C ILE A 125 -17.07 -13.81 12.69
N VAL A 126 -16.03 -14.07 13.46
CA VAL A 126 -14.74 -14.57 12.94
C VAL A 126 -14.89 -16.03 12.53
N VAL A 127 -14.79 -16.30 11.23
CA VAL A 127 -14.92 -17.67 10.67
C VAL A 127 -13.55 -18.33 10.45
N ARG A 128 -12.54 -17.54 10.10
CA ARG A 128 -11.19 -18.05 9.85
C ARG A 128 -10.13 -17.03 10.24
N ILE A 129 -9.04 -17.53 10.82
CA ILE A 129 -7.83 -16.77 11.11
C ILE A 129 -6.76 -17.19 10.10
N ARG A 130 -6.20 -16.23 9.35
CA ARG A 130 -5.08 -16.41 8.43
C ARG A 130 -3.81 -15.82 9.04
N LYS A 131 -2.72 -16.58 8.98
CA LYS A 131 -1.39 -16.19 9.49
C LYS A 131 -0.34 -16.18 8.37
N ASP A 132 -0.79 -15.94 7.14
CA ASP A 132 0.08 -15.97 5.95
C ASP A 132 1.09 -14.80 5.97
N ASP A 133 0.73 -13.72 6.65
CA ASP A 133 1.55 -12.53 6.85
C ASP A 133 1.92 -12.35 8.33
N ASN A 134 2.89 -11.47 8.57
CA ASN A 134 3.37 -11.07 9.90
C ASN A 134 2.25 -10.47 10.81
N VAL A 135 1.12 -10.08 10.22
CA VAL A 135 -0.08 -9.59 10.90
C VAL A 135 -1.25 -10.55 10.60
N PRO A 136 -1.95 -11.05 11.63
CA PRO A 136 -3.06 -11.97 11.43
C PRO A 136 -4.24 -11.29 10.74
N THR A 137 -4.78 -11.94 9.71
CA THR A 137 -5.95 -11.48 8.95
C THR A 137 -7.15 -12.36 9.27
N TYR A 138 -8.33 -11.78 9.38
CA TYR A 138 -9.56 -12.51 9.74
C TYR A 138 -10.55 -12.49 8.58
N ASN A 139 -11.13 -13.65 8.28
CA ASN A 139 -12.31 -13.72 7.43
C ASN A 139 -13.55 -13.63 8.32
N LEU A 140 -14.42 -12.71 7.97
CA LEU A 140 -15.62 -12.37 8.72
C LEU A 140 -16.86 -12.83 7.96
N GLN A 141 -17.88 -13.25 8.70
CA GLN A 141 -19.22 -13.52 8.19
C GLN A 141 -20.21 -12.62 8.91
N ASP A 142 -21.17 -12.07 8.16
CA ASP A 142 -22.24 -11.26 8.74
C ASP A 142 -23.16 -12.13 9.61
N VAL A 143 -23.68 -11.54 10.68
CA VAL A 143 -24.59 -12.21 11.63
C VAL A 143 -26.02 -12.24 11.08
N TYR A 144 -26.35 -11.36 10.12
CA TYR A 144 -27.69 -11.20 9.54
C TYR A 144 -27.69 -11.37 8.02
#